data_AF-X1TKG2-F1
#
_entry.id   AF-X1TKG2-F1
#
_cell.length_a   1.000
_cell.length_b   1.000
_cell.length_c   1.000
_cell.angle_alpha   90.00
_cell.angle_beta   90.00
_cell.angle_gamma   90.00
#
_symmetry.space_group_name_H-M   'P 1'
#
loop_
_entity.id
_entity.type
_entity.pdbx_description
1 polymer ?
#
loop_
_entity_poly.entity_id
_entity_poly.type
_entity_poly.pdbx_seq_one_letter_code
_entity_poly.pdbx_strand_id
1 'polypeptide(L)' 'YVTGRYRNLVELAQTMGVSQDLIYSVRRSDRGISRKFIIGATKAFPGYKLDDLFYVSED' A
#
# COMPACT_ATOMS: atom_id res chain seq x y z
N TYR A 1 7.60 -6.76 6.55
CA TYR A 1 6.61 -7.80 6.19
C TYR A 1 5.28 -7.47 6.86
N VAL A 2 4.36 -6.82 6.13
CA VAL A 2 3.01 -6.45 6.63
C VAL A 2 2.05 -7.63 6.41
N THR A 3 2.39 -8.80 6.97
CA THR A 3 1.68 -10.07 6.73
C THR A 3 0.78 -10.51 7.89
N GLY A 4 0.38 -9.59 8.78
CA GLY A 4 -0.41 -9.92 9.96
C GLY A 4 -1.87 -9.43 9.99
N ARG A 5 -2.24 -8.44 9.16
CA ARG A 5 -3.53 -7.70 9.33
C ARG A 5 -4.63 -8.06 8.36
N TYR A 6 -4.28 -8.59 7.18
CA TYR A 6 -5.22 -8.96 6.13
C TYR A 6 -5.00 -10.41 5.72
N ARG A 7 -6.08 -11.13 5.46
CA ARG A 7 -6.10 -12.54 5.10
C ARG A 7 -5.50 -12.78 3.72
N ASN A 8 -5.60 -11.81 2.81
CA ASN A 8 -5.05 -11.88 1.47
C ASN A 8 -4.95 -10.49 0.80
N LEU A 9 -4.33 -10.46 -0.38
CA LEU A 9 -4.16 -9.24 -1.19
C LEU A 9 -5.49 -8.66 -1.72
N VAL A 10 -6.53 -9.49 -1.86
CA VAL A 10 -7.85 -9.05 -2.31
C VAL A 10 -8.47 -8.14 -1.25
N GLU A 11 -8.46 -8.58 0.00
CA GLU A 11 -8.96 -7.84 1.15
C GLU A 11 -8.17 -6.54 1.36
N LEU A 12 -6.85 -6.59 1.18
CA LEU A 12 -6.00 -5.40 1.22
C LEU A 12 -6.37 -4.39 0.12
N ALA A 13 -6.50 -4.84 -1.14
CA ALA A 13 -6.85 -3.98 -2.27
C ALA A 13 -8.22 -3.30 -2.11
N GLN A 14 -9.21 -4.07 -1.65
CA GLN A 14 -10.54 -3.55 -1.33
C GLN A 14 -10.47 -2.49 -0.24
N THR A 15 -9.77 -2.76 0.86
CA THR A 15 -9.63 -1.81 1.97
C THR A 15 -8.92 -0.53 1.54
N MET A 16 -7.90 -0.65 0.68
CA MET A 16 -7.18 0.48 0.11
C MET A 16 -7.99 1.23 -0.97
N GLY A 17 -9.08 0.65 -1.49
CA GLY A 17 -9.85 1.24 -2.59
C GLY A 17 -9.07 1.32 -3.90
N VAL A 18 -8.19 0.34 -4.17
CA VAL A 18 -7.37 0.25 -5.38
C VAL A 18 -7.49 -1.12 -6.03
N SER A 19 -7.06 -1.25 -7.29
CA SER A 19 -6.98 -2.57 -7.94
C SER A 19 -5.81 -3.39 -7.41
N GLN A 20 -5.93 -4.72 -7.46
CA GLN A 20 -4.83 -5.63 -7.12
C GLN A 20 -3.62 -5.41 -8.03
N ASP A 21 -3.84 -5.10 -9.31
CA ASP A 21 -2.78 -4.80 -10.26
C ASP A 21 -1.92 -3.62 -9.83
N LEU A 22 -2.50 -2.62 -9.15
CA LEU A 22 -1.76 -1.49 -8.61
C LEU A 22 -0.84 -1.94 -7.47
N ILE A 23 -1.29 -2.87 -6.62
CA ILE A 23 -0.44 -3.47 -5.57
C ILE A 23 0.70 -4.28 -6.17
N TYR A 24 0.41 -5.10 -7.19
CA TYR A 24 1.45 -5.87 -7.89
C TYR A 24 2.47 -4.98 -8.60
N SER A 25 2.04 -3.89 -9.24
CA SER A 25 2.91 -2.95 -9.96
C SER A 25 3.85 -2.21 -9.01
N VAL A 26 3.36 -1.78 -7.84
CA VAL A 26 4.19 -1.17 -6.80
C VAL A 26 5.16 -2.19 -6.22
N ARG A 27 4.72 -3.44 -5.97
CA ARG A 27 5.59 -4.51 -5.45
C ARG A 27 6.73 -4.88 -6.40
N ARG A 28 6.51 -4.75 -7.71
CA ARG A 28 7.52 -5.00 -8.75
C ARG A 28 8.41 -3.78 -9.04
N SER A 29 8.16 -2.64 -8.41
CA SER A 29 8.78 -1.34 -8.73
C SER A 29 8.56 -0.89 -10.19
N ASP A 30 7.57 -1.46 -10.89
CA ASP A 30 7.29 -1.16 -12.30
C ASP A 30 6.68 0.24 -12.51
N ARG A 31 6.12 0.84 -11.44
CA ARG A 31 5.59 2.22 -11.44
C ARG A 31 5.86 2.91 -10.10
N GLY A 32 6.16 4.20 -10.15
CA GLY A 32 6.21 5.05 -8.96
C GLY A 32 4.89 5.02 -8.19
N ILE A 33 4.97 5.23 -6.87
CA ILE A 33 3.82 5.18 -5.98
C ILE A 33 2.89 6.36 -6.27
N SER A 34 1.63 6.09 -6.66
CA SER A 34 0.65 7.14 -6.96
C SER A 34 0.01 7.72 -5.69
N ARG A 35 -0.47 8.98 -5.76
CA ARG A 35 -1.26 9.61 -4.68
C ARG A 35 -2.46 8.75 -4.24
N LYS A 36 -3.15 8.08 -5.16
CA LYS A 36 -4.28 7.17 -4.83
C LYS A 36 -3.83 5.98 -3.98
N PHE A 37 -2.65 5.44 -4.26
CA PHE A 37 -2.07 4.35 -3.47
C PHE A 37 -1.77 4.79 -2.05
N ILE A 38 -1.16 5.97 -1.89
CA ILE A 38 -0.85 6.55 -0.57
C ILE A 38 -2.13 6.75 0.25
N ILE A 39 -3.17 7.36 -0.35
CA ILE A 39 -4.47 7.54 0.30
C ILE A 39 -5.06 6.18 0.72
N GLY A 40 -5.00 5.18 -0.17
CA GLY A 40 -5.49 3.84 0.13
C GLY A 40 -4.76 3.19 1.31
N ALA A 41 -3.43 3.29 1.34
CA ALA A 41 -2.64 2.77 2.46
C ALA A 41 -3.03 3.43 3.78
N THR A 42 -3.17 4.76 3.82
CA THR A 42 -3.59 5.46 5.06
C THR A 42 -4.98 5.05 5.55
N LYS A 43 -5.90 4.68 4.63
CA LYS A 43 -7.22 4.14 5.00
C LYS A 43 -7.14 2.71 5.53
N ALA A 44 -6.29 1.89 4.94
CA ALA A 44 -6.09 0.50 5.36
C ALA A 44 -5.39 0.41 6.71
N PHE A 45 -4.45 1.30 7.00
CA PHE A 45 -3.69 1.27 8.26
C PHE A 45 -4.05 2.47 9.15
N PRO A 46 -5.30 2.55 9.67
CA PRO A 46 -5.66 3.64 10.58
C PRO A 46 -4.81 3.53 11.86
N GLY A 47 -4.34 4.67 12.33
CA GLY A 47 -3.47 4.77 13.51
C GLY A 47 -1.97 4.72 13.20
N TYR A 48 -1.58 4.49 11.94
CA TYR A 48 -0.20 4.63 11.48
C TYR A 48 -0.04 5.97 10.76
N LYS A 49 1.05 6.68 11.03
CA LYS A 49 1.40 7.91 10.31
C LYS A 49 2.00 7.58 8.94
N LEU A 50 2.16 8.59 8.08
CA LEU A 50 2.64 8.38 6.71
C LEU A 50 4.07 7.82 6.69
N ASP A 51 4.92 8.34 7.57
CA ASP A 51 6.31 7.94 7.81
C ASP A 51 6.45 6.55 8.45
N ASP A 52 5.42 6.06 9.14
CA ASP A 52 5.37 4.66 9.60
C ASP A 52 5.12 3.68 8.44
N LEU A 53 4.53 4.14 7.34
CA LEU A 53 4.09 3.32 6.20
C LEU A 53 5.01 3.42 4.98
N PHE A 54 5.65 4.57 4.80
CA PHE A 54 6.47 4.88 3.64
C PHE A 54 7.78 5.54 4.09
N TYR A 55 8.88 5.09 3.49
CA TYR A 55 10.17 5.75 3.63
C TYR A 55 10.65 6.16 2.24
N VAL A 56 11.41 7.24 2.18
CA VAL A 56 12.18 7.60 0.98
C VAL A 56 13.47 6.80 1.07
N SER A 57 13.72 5.93 0.09
CA SER A 57 15.06 5.37 -0.08
C SER A 57 15.89 6.41 -0.82
N GLU A 58 17.09 6.68 -0.35
CA GLU A 58 18.13 7.20 -1.22
C GLU A 58 18.57 6.03 -2.13
N ASP A 59 18.79 6.30 -3.41
CA ASP A 59 19.34 5.32 -4.36
C ASP A 59 20.83 5.06 -4.07
#